data_AF-A0A3P6STF1-F1
#
_entry.id   AF-A0A3P6STF1-F1
#
_cell.length_a   1.000
_cell.length_b   1.000
_cell.length_c   1.000
_cell.angle_alpha   90.00
_cell.angle_beta   90.00
_cell.angle_gamma   90.00
#
_symmetry.space_group_name_H-M   'P 1'
#
loop_
_entity.id
_entity.type
_entity.pdbx_description
1 polymer ?
#
loop_
_entity_poly.entity_id
_entity_poly.type
_entity_poly.pdbx_seq_one_letter_code
_entity_poly.pdbx_strand_id
1 'polypeptide(L)'
;MDHPEFFRIIDRKNALFKLAQGDFVSPEQIETVYLNSQLVVQIFVTGMTTRSFLVAVAVANIANLREALESRSDLARYAELPLERMLNESEVRRFVLQELNRTGREKGLRSIELVKSVYLISEELTPENGLVTPTLKLRRHLLKEKFSKEIERMFAEEAVL
;
A
#
# COMPACT_ATOMS: atom_id res chain seq x y z
N MET A 1 31.24 32.06 6.76
CA MET A 1 30.99 30.73 6.15
C MET A 1 30.48 29.87 7.28
N ASP A 2 29.17 29.79 7.44
CA ASP A 2 28.53 29.03 8.51
C ASP A 2 27.54 28.05 7.87
N HIS A 3 27.90 26.77 7.89
CA HIS A 3 26.97 25.68 7.63
C HIS A 3 26.55 25.10 8.99
N PRO A 4 25.31 25.32 9.46
CA PRO A 4 24.84 24.58 10.62
C PRO A 4 24.51 23.14 10.18
N GLU A 5 25.27 22.19 10.71
CA GLU A 5 24.99 20.76 10.62
C GLU A 5 23.67 20.45 11.37
N PHE A 6 22.57 20.40 10.63
CA PHE A 6 21.31 19.87 11.14
C PHE A 6 21.38 18.35 11.22
N PHE A 7 21.95 17.82 12.31
CA PHE A 7 21.72 16.44 12.71
C PHE A 7 20.31 16.30 13.26
N ARG A 8 19.36 16.02 12.35
CA ARG A 8 18.02 15.58 12.72
C ARG A 8 18.15 14.11 13.15
N ILE A 9 18.02 13.85 14.45
CA ILE A 9 17.95 12.50 15.00
C ILE A 9 16.71 11.83 14.38
N ILE A 10 16.93 11.02 13.34
CA ILE A 10 15.91 10.15 12.79
C ILE A 10 15.92 8.90 13.66
N ASP A 11 14.75 8.67 14.26
CA ASP A 11 14.45 7.66 15.26
C ASP A 11 15.03 6.29 14.93
N ARG A 12 15.61 5.64 15.94
CA ARG A 12 16.30 4.36 15.79
C ARG A 12 15.26 3.24 15.71
N LYS A 13 15.45 2.36 14.71
CA LYS A 13 15.16 0.91 14.75
C LYS A 13 13.79 0.41 14.29
N ASN A 14 13.12 1.09 13.37
CA ASN A 14 12.06 0.47 12.55
C ASN A 14 12.48 0.46 11.08
N ALA A 15 12.18 -0.64 10.37
CA ALA A 15 12.86 -1.10 9.17
C ALA A 15 12.82 -0.12 7.98
N LEU A 16 13.81 0.78 7.89
CA LEU A 16 14.03 1.59 6.70
C LEU A 16 14.37 0.69 5.52
N PHE A 17 13.56 0.77 4.46
CA PHE A 17 13.79 0.08 3.21
C PHE A 17 14.67 0.93 2.32
N LYS A 18 15.78 0.37 1.85
CA LYS A 18 16.65 1.03 0.86
C LYS A 18 16.17 0.67 -0.54
N LEU A 19 15.79 1.67 -1.33
CA LEU A 19 15.45 1.50 -2.74
C LEU A 19 16.72 1.42 -3.60
N ALA A 20 16.59 0.88 -4.82
CA ALA A 20 17.71 0.71 -5.75
C ALA A 20 18.50 2.01 -6.04
N GLN A 21 17.83 3.17 -5.93
CA GLN A 21 18.41 4.51 -6.16
C GLN A 21 19.20 5.05 -4.97
N GLY A 22 19.22 4.37 -3.82
CA GLY A 22 19.94 4.79 -2.62
C GLY A 22 19.09 5.53 -1.59
N ASP A 23 17.83 5.85 -1.92
CA ASP A 23 16.87 6.44 -1.00
C ASP A 23 16.40 5.47 0.09
N PHE A 24 16.13 6.02 1.27
CA PHE A 24 15.51 5.30 2.38
C PHE A 24 14.04 5.69 2.50
N VAL A 25 13.18 4.69 2.59
CA VAL A 25 11.74 4.85 2.81
C VAL A 25 11.31 4.01 4.01
N SER A 26 10.41 4.54 4.84
CA SER A 26 9.84 3.79 5.95
C SER A 26 8.49 3.21 5.52
N PRO A 27 8.37 1.89 5.26
CA PRO A 27 7.10 1.31 4.84
C PRO A 27 6.03 1.48 5.92
N GLU A 28 6.38 1.46 7.22
CA GLU A 28 5.42 1.71 8.31
C GLU A 28 4.86 3.13 8.30
N GLN A 29 5.69 4.11 7.98
CA GLN A 29 5.24 5.49 7.85
C GLN A 29 4.28 5.63 6.68
N ILE A 30 4.61 5.03 5.55
CA ILE A 30 3.77 5.03 4.33
C ILE A 30 2.43 4.35 4.61
N GLU A 31 2.46 3.17 5.24
CA GLU A 31 1.27 2.44 5.66
C GLU A 31 0.38 3.30 6.56
N THR A 32 0.96 3.92 7.59
CA THR A 32 0.23 4.81 8.51
C THR A 32 -0.44 5.96 7.78
N VAL A 33 0.24 6.56 6.80
CA VAL A 33 -0.36 7.61 5.96
C VAL A 33 -1.52 7.07 5.14
N TYR A 34 -1.35 5.94 4.47
CA TYR A 34 -2.40 5.34 3.65
C TYR A 34 -3.63 4.89 4.45
N LEU A 35 -3.47 4.51 5.72
CA LEU A 35 -4.59 4.24 6.63
C LEU A 35 -5.49 5.46 6.90
N ASN A 36 -5.10 6.67 6.47
CA ASN A 36 -6.00 7.83 6.51
C ASN A 36 -7.05 7.80 5.37
N SER A 37 -6.90 6.91 4.39
CA SER A 37 -7.91 6.71 3.34
C SER A 37 -9.05 5.82 3.87
N GLN A 38 -10.29 6.26 3.66
CA GLN A 38 -11.48 5.51 4.08
C GLN A 38 -11.69 4.21 3.28
N LEU A 39 -10.97 4.03 2.17
CA LEU A 39 -11.09 2.87 1.29
C LEU A 39 -10.30 1.66 1.79
N VAL A 40 -9.38 1.82 2.74
CA VAL A 40 -8.53 0.75 3.25
C VAL A 40 -8.62 0.65 4.76
N VAL A 41 -8.67 -0.58 5.27
CA VAL A 41 -8.68 -0.87 6.71
C VAL A 41 -7.28 -1.22 7.20
N GLN A 42 -6.54 -1.98 6.40
CA GLN A 42 -5.16 -2.37 6.67
C GLN A 42 -4.38 -2.32 5.37
N ILE A 43 -3.09 -2.02 5.46
CA ILE A 43 -2.22 -1.97 4.28
C ILE A 43 -0.83 -2.43 4.65
N PHE A 44 -0.26 -3.26 3.78
CA PHE A 44 1.11 -3.74 3.85
C PHE A 44 1.87 -3.25 2.64
N VAL A 45 2.88 -2.40 2.86
CA VAL A 45 3.72 -1.83 1.81
C VAL A 45 5.05 -2.59 1.76
N THR A 46 5.46 -2.96 0.56
CA THR A 46 6.73 -3.64 0.32
C THR A 46 7.41 -3.16 -0.95
N GLY A 47 8.74 -3.19 -0.92
CA GLY A 47 9.60 -2.98 -2.09
C GLY A 47 10.46 -4.20 -2.37
N MET A 48 11.14 -4.17 -3.50
CA MET A 48 12.28 -5.04 -3.80
C MET A 48 13.54 -4.18 -3.94
N THR A 49 14.69 -4.68 -3.49
CA THR A 49 15.97 -3.97 -3.66
C THR A 49 16.39 -3.83 -5.13
N THR A 50 15.83 -4.67 -6.01
CA THR A 50 16.05 -4.64 -7.46
C THR A 50 15.14 -3.66 -8.20
N ARG A 51 14.18 -3.03 -7.52
CA ARG A 51 13.18 -2.14 -8.12
C ARG A 51 13.16 -0.78 -7.43
N SER A 52 12.89 0.27 -8.20
CA SER A 52 12.85 1.66 -7.70
C SER A 52 11.47 2.12 -7.24
N PHE A 53 10.54 1.18 -7.02
CA PHE A 53 9.16 1.49 -6.63
C PHE A 53 8.64 0.50 -5.60
N LEU A 54 7.56 0.92 -4.93
CA LEU A 54 6.86 0.15 -3.91
C LEU A 54 5.55 -0.40 -4.46
N VAL A 55 5.13 -1.53 -3.91
CA VAL A 55 3.81 -2.12 -4.14
C VAL A 55 3.13 -2.34 -2.78
N ALA A 56 1.80 -2.45 -2.78
CA ALA A 56 1.04 -2.64 -1.56
C ALA A 56 0.04 -3.79 -1.67
N VAL A 57 -0.22 -4.44 -0.55
CA VAL A 57 -1.40 -5.29 -0.34
C VAL A 57 -2.31 -4.55 0.63
N ALA A 58 -3.53 -4.24 0.23
CA ALA A 58 -4.47 -3.48 1.04
C ALA A 58 -5.76 -4.27 1.29
N VAL A 59 -6.18 -4.29 2.55
CA VAL A 59 -7.50 -4.76 2.96
C VAL A 59 -8.49 -3.64 2.64
N ALA A 60 -9.34 -3.86 1.65
CA ALA A 60 -10.32 -2.88 1.22
C ALA A 60 -11.49 -2.80 2.20
N ASN A 61 -11.93 -1.59 2.53
CA ASN A 61 -13.19 -1.39 3.22
C ASN A 61 -14.33 -1.53 2.19
N ILE A 62 -15.02 -2.67 2.19
CA ILE A 62 -15.99 -3.02 1.14
C ILE A 62 -17.18 -2.08 1.12
N ALA A 63 -17.64 -1.60 2.29
CA ALA A 63 -18.75 -0.66 2.37
C ALA A 63 -18.36 0.68 1.72
N ASN A 64 -17.25 1.27 2.15
CA ASN A 64 -16.78 2.56 1.62
C ASN A 64 -16.33 2.45 0.16
N LEU A 65 -15.74 1.31 -0.23
CA LEU A 65 -15.35 1.07 -1.61
C LEU A 65 -16.57 1.02 -2.52
N ARG A 66 -17.63 0.31 -2.14
CA ARG A 66 -18.87 0.27 -2.92
C ARG A 66 -19.50 1.65 -3.04
N GLU A 67 -19.64 2.39 -1.94
CA GLU A 67 -20.18 3.75 -1.98
C GLU A 67 -19.36 4.69 -2.88
N ALA A 68 -18.03 4.57 -2.83
CA ALA A 68 -17.14 5.37 -3.65
C ALA A 68 -17.19 4.97 -5.14
N LEU A 69 -17.42 3.70 -5.45
CA LEU A 69 -17.64 3.21 -6.82
C LEU A 69 -19.01 3.66 -7.35
N GLU A 70 -20.07 3.57 -6.55
CA GLU A 70 -21.43 4.02 -6.92
C GLU A 70 -21.51 5.52 -7.18
N SER A 71 -20.75 6.30 -6.40
CA SER A 71 -20.63 7.75 -6.59
C SER A 71 -19.96 8.13 -7.91
N ARG A 72 -19.35 7.18 -8.64
CA ARG A 72 -18.66 7.40 -9.90
C ARG A 72 -19.35 6.64 -11.03
N SER A 73 -19.96 7.37 -11.96
CA SER A 73 -20.76 6.79 -13.05
C SER A 73 -20.00 5.78 -13.91
N ASP A 74 -18.70 5.97 -14.09
CA ASP A 74 -17.79 5.10 -14.83
C ASP A 74 -17.46 3.79 -14.07
N LEU A 75 -17.53 3.81 -12.74
CA LEU A 75 -17.18 2.69 -11.88
C LEU A 75 -18.37 2.03 -11.18
N ALA A 76 -19.57 2.63 -11.24
CA ALA A 76 -20.77 2.13 -10.58
C ALA A 76 -21.10 0.67 -10.94
N ARG A 77 -20.83 0.28 -12.20
CA ARG A 77 -20.99 -1.11 -12.68
C ARG A 77 -20.17 -2.15 -11.90
N TYR A 78 -19.09 -1.73 -11.25
CA TYR A 78 -18.24 -2.61 -10.45
C TYR A 78 -18.74 -2.77 -9.03
N ALA A 79 -19.54 -1.84 -8.50
CA ALA A 79 -20.09 -1.91 -7.14
C ALA A 79 -21.06 -3.08 -6.96
N GLU A 80 -21.80 -3.40 -8.03
CA GLU A 80 -22.75 -4.51 -8.10
C GLU A 80 -22.08 -5.88 -8.29
N LEU A 81 -20.78 -5.92 -8.58
CA LEU A 81 -20.08 -7.18 -8.78
C LEU A 81 -19.90 -7.96 -7.46
N PRO A 82 -19.76 -9.29 -7.55
CA PRO A 82 -19.28 -10.09 -6.45
C PRO A 82 -17.93 -9.55 -5.94
N LEU A 83 -17.77 -9.55 -4.62
CA LEU A 83 -16.61 -8.99 -3.93
C LEU A 83 -15.26 -9.42 -4.54
N GLU A 84 -15.07 -10.72 -4.77
CA GLU A 84 -13.82 -11.25 -5.33
C GLU A 84 -13.53 -10.74 -6.75
N ARG A 85 -14.59 -10.56 -7.56
CA ARG A 85 -14.46 -9.99 -8.91
C ARG A 85 -14.09 -8.53 -8.81
N MET A 86 -14.84 -7.76 -8.02
CA MET A 86 -14.63 -6.32 -7.81
C MET A 86 -13.18 -6.01 -7.40
N LEU A 87 -12.60 -6.75 -6.45
CA LEU A 87 -11.22 -6.54 -5.99
C LEU A 87 -10.14 -6.96 -7.02
N ASN A 88 -10.51 -7.78 -8.00
CA ASN A 88 -9.63 -8.19 -9.09
C ASN A 88 -9.70 -7.29 -10.33
N GLU A 89 -10.71 -6.43 -10.43
CA GLU A 89 -10.85 -5.52 -11.57
C GLU A 89 -9.74 -4.45 -11.56
N SER A 90 -9.08 -4.30 -12.71
CA SER A 90 -7.98 -3.33 -12.89
C SER A 90 -8.45 -1.89 -12.64
N GLU A 91 -9.68 -1.55 -13.04
CA GLU A 91 -10.24 -0.21 -12.84
C GLU A 91 -10.48 0.10 -11.36
N VAL A 92 -10.97 -0.88 -10.58
CA VAL A 92 -11.16 -0.75 -9.13
C VAL A 92 -9.82 -0.61 -8.43
N ARG A 93 -8.83 -1.45 -8.78
CA ARG A 93 -7.47 -1.35 -8.23
C ARG A 93 -6.83 -0.01 -8.55
N ARG A 94 -6.97 0.46 -9.78
CA ARG A 94 -6.46 1.76 -10.23
C ARG A 94 -7.13 2.91 -9.49
N PHE A 95 -8.44 2.84 -9.28
CA PHE A 95 -9.18 3.80 -8.48
C PHE A 95 -8.64 3.87 -7.04
N VAL A 96 -8.55 2.72 -6.35
CA VAL A 96 -8.01 2.68 -4.98
C VAL A 96 -6.57 3.18 -4.93
N LEU A 97 -5.73 2.79 -5.89
CA LEU A 97 -4.36 3.28 -6.01
C LEU A 97 -4.29 4.81 -6.14
N GLN A 98 -5.14 5.40 -6.96
CA GLN A 98 -5.19 6.85 -7.15
C GLN A 98 -5.61 7.56 -5.87
N GLU A 99 -6.61 7.06 -5.17
CA GLU A 99 -7.10 7.63 -3.91
C GLU A 99 -6.03 7.51 -2.81
N LEU A 100 -5.38 6.34 -2.69
CA LEU A 100 -4.25 6.16 -1.79
C LEU A 100 -3.14 7.16 -2.10
N ASN A 101 -2.71 7.26 -3.36
CA ASN A 101 -1.66 8.18 -3.76
C ASN A 101 -2.08 9.65 -3.67
N ARG A 102 -3.37 9.98 -3.70
CA ARG A 102 -3.88 11.32 -3.39
C ARG A 102 -3.68 11.62 -1.91
N THR A 103 -4.18 10.75 -1.03
CA THR A 103 -3.98 10.86 0.43
C THR A 103 -2.50 10.91 0.80
N GLY A 104 -1.67 10.09 0.14
CA GLY A 104 -0.22 10.09 0.31
C GLY A 104 0.40 11.45 0.04
N ARG A 105 0.09 12.06 -1.11
CA ARG A 105 0.60 13.39 -1.48
C ARG A 105 0.09 14.49 -0.53
N GLU A 106 -1.19 14.47 -0.20
CA GLU A 106 -1.81 15.43 0.74
C GLU A 106 -1.14 15.38 2.11
N LYS A 107 -0.71 14.19 2.56
CA LYS A 107 -0.03 13.97 3.83
C LYS A 107 1.50 14.06 3.74
N GLY A 108 2.03 14.46 2.58
CA GLY A 108 3.45 14.77 2.40
C GLY A 108 4.36 13.61 2.00
N LEU A 109 3.83 12.48 1.52
CA LEU A 109 4.64 11.43 0.92
C LEU A 109 5.30 11.93 -0.38
N ARG A 110 6.58 11.61 -0.55
CA ARG A 110 7.35 11.90 -1.75
C ARG A 110 6.97 10.95 -2.88
N SER A 111 7.25 11.32 -4.13
CA SER A 111 6.96 10.48 -5.30
C SER A 111 7.54 9.07 -5.20
N ILE A 112 8.70 8.91 -4.56
CA ILE A 112 9.37 7.61 -4.34
C ILE A 112 8.70 6.75 -3.25
N GLU A 113 7.90 7.37 -2.37
CA GLU A 113 7.15 6.71 -1.31
C GLU A 113 5.74 6.30 -1.76
N LEU A 114 5.31 6.79 -2.93
CA LEU A 114 4.04 6.42 -3.51
C LEU A 114 4.11 5.03 -4.13
N VAL A 115 3.16 4.17 -3.77
CA VAL A 115 3.07 2.83 -4.35
C VAL A 115 2.63 2.92 -5.82
N LYS A 116 3.20 2.04 -6.64
CA LYS A 116 2.92 1.95 -8.07
C LYS A 116 1.79 0.98 -8.39
N SER A 117 1.61 -0.04 -7.57
CA SER A 117 0.55 -1.03 -7.72
C SER A 117 0.02 -1.47 -6.37
N VAL A 118 -1.26 -1.87 -6.36
CA VAL A 118 -1.96 -2.34 -5.16
C VAL A 118 -2.75 -3.61 -5.47
N TYR A 119 -2.59 -4.60 -4.61
CA TYR A 119 -3.41 -5.79 -4.57
C TYR A 119 -4.45 -5.66 -3.46
N LEU A 120 -5.73 -5.83 -3.81
CA LEU A 120 -6.83 -5.67 -2.87
C LEU A 120 -7.30 -7.02 -2.35
N ILE A 121 -7.48 -7.11 -1.03
CA ILE A 121 -8.05 -8.27 -0.36
C ILE A 121 -9.23 -7.84 0.51
N SER A 122 -10.16 -8.77 0.74
CA SER A 122 -11.26 -8.57 1.69
C SER A 122 -10.99 -9.19 3.06
N GLU A 123 -10.08 -10.15 3.13
CA GLU A 123 -9.71 -10.82 4.37
C GLU A 123 -8.82 -9.91 5.22
N GLU A 124 -9.25 -9.66 6.46
CA GLU A 124 -8.48 -8.88 7.42
C GLU A 124 -7.22 -9.64 7.89
N LEU A 125 -6.16 -8.88 8.15
CA LEU A 125 -4.92 -9.39 8.72
C LEU A 125 -5.10 -9.44 10.25
N THR A 126 -5.24 -10.64 10.81
CA THR A 126 -5.57 -10.83 12.23
C THR A 126 -4.46 -11.54 13.00
N PRO A 127 -4.40 -11.41 14.33
CA PRO A 127 -3.45 -12.19 15.13
C PRO A 127 -3.73 -13.70 15.00
N GLU A 128 -4.99 -14.08 14.79
CA GLU A 128 -5.46 -15.47 14.67
C GLU A 128 -4.94 -16.16 13.40
N ASN A 129 -4.91 -15.45 12.26
CA ASN A 129 -4.27 -15.97 11.04
C ASN A 129 -2.74 -15.79 11.05
N GLY A 130 -2.19 -15.26 12.14
CA GLY A 130 -0.77 -15.09 12.37
C GLY A 130 -0.11 -13.99 11.53
N LEU A 131 -0.88 -13.21 10.75
CA LEU A 131 -0.33 -12.19 9.85
C LEU A 131 -0.03 -10.87 10.55
N VAL A 132 -0.60 -10.65 11.73
CA VAL A 132 -0.22 -9.54 12.61
C VAL A 132 0.15 -10.07 14.00
N THR A 133 0.91 -9.28 14.76
CA THR A 133 1.19 -9.56 16.17
C THR A 133 -0.06 -9.31 17.02
N PRO A 134 -0.10 -9.76 18.29
CA PRO A 134 -1.18 -9.37 19.22
C PRO A 134 -1.32 -7.85 19.38
N THR A 135 -0.25 -7.09 19.10
CA THR A 135 -0.24 -5.62 19.08
C THR A 135 -0.59 -5.04 17.71
N LEU A 136 -1.21 -5.83 16.82
CA LEU A 136 -1.61 -5.47 15.45
C LEU A 136 -0.46 -5.02 14.52
N LYS A 137 0.80 -5.30 14.88
CA LYS A 137 1.93 -5.01 13.98
C LYS A 137 2.02 -6.07 12.90
N LEU A 138 2.19 -5.65 11.65
CA LEU A 138 2.30 -6.54 10.51
C LEU A 138 3.50 -7.49 10.64
N ARG A 139 3.26 -8.80 10.51
CA ARG A 139 4.34 -9.79 10.36
C ARG A 139 4.79 -9.84 8.91
N ARG A 140 5.57 -8.82 8.53
CA ARG A 140 6.01 -8.58 7.14
C ARG A 140 6.58 -9.82 6.43
N HIS A 141 7.33 -10.66 7.13
CA HIS A 141 7.90 -11.88 6.54
C HIS A 141 6.82 -12.86 6.07
N LEU A 142 5.79 -13.11 6.90
CA LEU A 142 4.67 -13.98 6.56
C LEU A 142 3.78 -13.36 5.49
N LEU A 143 3.57 -12.04 5.53
CA LEU A 143 2.81 -11.34 4.51
C LEU A 143 3.50 -11.42 3.14
N LYS A 144 4.83 -11.26 3.10
CA LYS A 144 5.61 -11.45 1.87
C LYS A 144 5.53 -12.88 1.35
N GLU A 145 5.56 -13.87 2.23
CA GLU A 145 5.44 -15.28 1.83
C GLU A 145 4.04 -15.58 1.30
N LYS A 146 2.99 -15.21 2.05
CA LYS A 146 1.58 -15.42 1.70
C LYS A 146 1.20 -14.76 0.37
N PHE A 147 1.66 -13.53 0.14
CA PHE A 147 1.33 -12.73 -1.06
C PHE A 147 2.49 -12.67 -2.07
N SER A 148 3.44 -13.61 -2.01
CA SER A 148 4.63 -13.61 -2.87
C SER A 148 4.28 -13.54 -4.35
N LYS A 149 3.32 -14.36 -4.79
CA LYS A 149 2.87 -14.43 -6.18
C LYS A 149 2.25 -13.12 -6.65
N GLU A 150 1.40 -12.52 -5.84
CA GLU A 150 0.71 -11.26 -6.14
C GLU A 150 1.69 -10.10 -6.16
N ILE A 151 2.64 -10.07 -5.23
CA ILE A 151 3.73 -9.10 -5.18
C ILE A 151 4.59 -9.20 -6.44
N GLU A 152 5.05 -10.41 -6.81
CA GLU A 152 5.83 -10.63 -8.02
C GLU A 152 5.07 -10.22 -9.28
N ARG A 153 3.77 -10.55 -9.36
CA ARG A 153 2.90 -10.14 -10.46
C ARG A 153 2.81 -8.62 -10.58
N MET A 154 2.58 -7.90 -9.48
CA MET A 154 2.56 -6.44 -9.49
C MET A 154 3.88 -5.84 -9.99
N PHE A 155 5.01 -6.41 -9.58
CA PHE A 155 6.33 -5.98 -10.07
C PHE A 155 6.55 -6.31 -11.55
N ALA A 156 6.03 -7.43 -12.05
CA ALA A 156 6.14 -7.82 -13.44
C ALA A 156 5.28 -6.92 -14.35
N GLU A 157 4.03 -6.63 -13.96
CA GLU A 157 3.11 -5.76 -14.69
C GLU A 157 3.68 -4.34 -14.85
N GLU A 158 4.23 -3.77 -13.76
CA GLU A 158 4.83 -2.42 -13.77
C GLU A 158 6.23 -2.37 -14.40
N ALA A 159 6.90 -3.51 -14.61
CA ALA A 159 8.20 -3.56 -15.27
C ALA A 159 8.15 -3.54 -16.79
N VAL A 160 6.97 -3.83 -17.36
CA VAL A 160 6.73 -3.90 -18.80
C VAL A 160 6.22 -2.57 -19.36
N LEU A 161 5.80 -1.65 -18.48
CA LEU A 161 5.39 -0.28 -18.78
C LEU A 161 6.56 0.69 -18.71
#